data_AF-A0A0U1KR89-F1
#
_entry.id   AF-A0A0U1KR89-F1
#
_cell.length_a   1.000
_cell.length_b   1.000
_cell.length_c   1.000
_cell.angle_alpha   90.00
_cell.angle_beta   90.00
_cell.angle_gamma   90.00
#
_symmetry.space_group_name_H-M   'P 1'
#
loop_
_entity.id
_entity.type
_entity.pdbx_description
1 polymer ?
#
loop_
_entity_poly.entity_id
_entity_poly.type
_entity_poly.pdbx_seq_one_letter_code
_entity_poly.pdbx_strand_id
1 'polypeptide(L)' 'MSEHYTKYLLSQIELIRKSMVEIALSQGFTSKESIHLSQELDNLLNQYEIEKETQ' A
#
# COMPACT_ATOMS: atom_id res chain seq x y z
N MET A 1 -8.03 17.38 -7.99
CA MET A 1 -8.59 16.18 -7.31
C MET A 1 -8.81 16.48 -5.82
N SER A 2 -9.68 15.76 -5.10
CA SER A 2 -10.15 16.16 -3.75
C SER A 2 -9.28 15.61 -2.61
N GLU A 3 -9.12 16.38 -1.53
CA GLU A 3 -8.44 16.00 -0.28
C GLU A 3 -8.93 14.64 0.29
N HIS A 4 -10.18 14.27 -0.02
CA HIS A 4 -10.77 12.99 0.37
C HIS A 4 -10.10 11.79 -0.31
N TYR A 5 -9.63 11.93 -1.56
CA TYR A 5 -8.97 10.85 -2.29
C TYR A 5 -7.58 10.54 -1.72
N THR A 6 -6.80 11.58 -1.41
CA THR A 6 -5.50 11.45 -0.75
C THR A 6 -5.62 10.75 0.63
N LYS A 7 -6.64 11.11 1.43
CA LYS A 7 -6.93 10.43 2.72
C LYS A 7 -7.35 8.97 2.54
N TYR A 8 -8.09 8.67 1.49
CA TYR A 8 -8.46 7.30 1.14
C TYR A 8 -7.21 6.47 0.80
N LEU A 9 -6.32 6.98 -0.06
CA LEU A 9 -5.06 6.30 -0.41
C LEU A 9 -4.19 6.02 0.82
N LEU A 10 -4.03 7.00 1.72
CA LEU A 10 -3.30 6.80 2.98
C LEU A 10 -3.90 5.70 3.86
N SER A 11 -5.23 5.63 3.93
CA SER A 11 -5.92 4.59 4.70
C SER A 11 -5.68 3.19 4.11
N GLN A 12 -5.71 3.08 2.78
CA GLN A 12 -5.44 1.82 2.08
C GLN A 12 -3.97 1.40 2.21
N ILE A 13 -3.03 2.34 2.11
CA ILE A 13 -1.59 2.10 2.32
C ILE A 13 -1.36 1.51 3.71
N GLU A 14 -1.95 2.11 4.76
CA GLU A 14 -1.80 1.63 6.13
C GLU A 14 -2.43 0.26 6.38
N LEU A 15 -3.56 -0.02 5.72
CA LEU A 15 -4.20 -1.34 5.80
C LEU A 15 -3.29 -2.41 5.18
N ILE A 16 -2.85 -2.21 3.95
CA ILE A 16 -2.01 -3.18 3.23
C ILE A 16 -0.65 -3.35 3.91
N ARG A 17 -0.05 -2.26 4.40
CA ARG A 17 1.22 -2.31 5.16
C ARG A 17 1.12 -3.26 6.36
N LYS A 18 0.02 -3.20 7.12
CA LYS A 18 -0.20 -4.10 8.25
C LYS A 18 -0.36 -5.55 7.81
N SER A 19 -1.22 -5.80 6.82
CA SER A 19 -1.42 -7.16 6.29
C SER A 19 -0.14 -7.76 5.71
N MET A 20 0.65 -6.98 4.97
CA MET A 20 1.93 -7.42 4.44
C MET A 20 2.91 -7.85 5.55
N VAL A 21 2.99 -7.07 6.64
CA VAL A 21 3.85 -7.42 7.79
C VAL A 21 3.35 -8.69 8.48
N GLU A 22 2.05 -8.81 8.72
CA GLU A 22 1.46 -9.99 9.36
C GLU A 22 1.68 -11.27 8.53
N ILE A 23 1.49 -11.18 7.21
CA ILE A 23 1.73 -12.30 6.28
C ILE A 23 3.22 -12.61 6.16
N ALA A 24 4.09 -11.59 6.09
CA ALA A 24 5.52 -11.82 6.03
C ALA A 24 6.09 -12.44 7.32
N LEU A 25 5.55 -12.07 8.48
CA LEU A 25 5.92 -12.68 9.76
C LEU A 25 5.43 -14.12 9.89
N SER A 26 4.29 -14.48 9.30
CA SER A 26 3.71 -15.82 9.38
C SER A 26 4.18 -16.78 8.29
N GLN A 27 4.37 -16.29 7.06
CA GLN A 27 4.67 -17.08 5.87
C GLN A 27 6.05 -16.79 5.26
N GLY A 28 6.75 -15.75 5.74
CA GLY A 28 8.02 -15.29 5.21
C GLY A 28 7.85 -14.19 4.15
N PHE A 29 8.84 -13.30 4.07
CA PHE A 29 8.86 -12.17 3.12
C PHE A 29 8.92 -12.59 1.65
N THR A 30 9.37 -13.81 1.36
CA THR A 30 9.44 -14.36 0.00
C THR A 30 8.23 -15.23 -0.35
N SER A 31 7.22 -15.32 0.54
CA SER A 31 5.98 -16.00 0.21
C SER A 31 5.28 -15.28 -0.94
N LYS A 32 4.55 -16.03 -1.77
CA LYS A 32 3.80 -15.47 -2.88
C LYS A 32 2.81 -14.39 -2.42
N GLU A 33 2.23 -14.58 -1.24
CA GLU A 33 1.26 -13.65 -0.64
C GLU A 33 1.94 -12.37 -0.15
N SER A 34 3.11 -12.47 0.52
CA SER A 34 3.92 -11.31 0.90
C SER A 34 4.37 -10.48 -0.30
N ILE A 35 4.81 -11.15 -1.38
CA ILE A 35 5.21 -10.49 -2.63
C ILE A 35 4.02 -9.80 -3.31
N HIS A 36 2.84 -10.42 -3.30
CA HIS A 36 1.65 -9.82 -3.88
C HIS A 36 1.25 -8.55 -3.11
N LEU A 37 1.22 -8.62 -1.77
CA LEU A 37 0.91 -7.48 -0.92
C LEU A 37 1.94 -6.35 -1.05
N SER A 38 3.23 -6.66 -1.24
CA SER A 38 4.24 -5.63 -1.48
C SER A 38 4.02 -4.90 -2.80
N GLN A 39 3.65 -5.62 -3.87
CA GLN A 39 3.31 -5.02 -5.15
C GLN A 39 2.07 -4.13 -5.07
N GLU A 40 1.06 -4.54 -4.31
CA GLU A 40 -0.15 -3.73 -4.12
C GLU A 40 0.14 -2.47 -3.30
N LEU A 41 0.97 -2.59 -2.26
CA LEU A 41 1.45 -1.45 -1.47
C LEU A 41 2.21 -0.44 -2.34
N ASP A 42 3.14 -0.92 -3.18
CA ASP A 42 3.91 -0.08 -4.09
C ASP A 42 3.00 0.66 -5.08
N ASN A 43 1.96 -0.01 -5.61
CA ASN A 43 0.99 0.63 -6.50
C ASN A 43 0.19 1.74 -5.83
N LEU A 44 -0.21 1.56 -4.56
CA LEU A 44 -0.91 2.59 -3.80
C LEU A 44 0.00 3.77 -3.46
N LEU A 45 1.26 3.51 -3.12
CA LEU A 45 2.26 4.55 -2.88
C LEU A 45 2.50 5.39 -4.13
N ASN A 46 2.64 4.74 -5.29
CA ASN A 46 2.80 5.45 -6.57
C ASN A 46 1.58 6.32 -6.89
N GLN A 47 0.36 5.81 -6.67
CA GLN A 47 -0.85 6.61 -6.84
C GLN A 47 -0.89 7.81 -5.90
N TYR A 48 -0.51 7.62 -4.63
CA TYR A 48 -0.45 8.70 -3.65
C TYR A 48 0.55 9.78 -4.04
N GLU A 49 1.75 9.42 -4.48
CA GLU A 49 2.76 10.39 -4.92
C GLU A 49 2.31 11.14 -6.18
N ILE A 50 1.72 10.46 -7.17
CA ILE A 50 1.15 11.10 -8.36
C ILE A 50 0.09 12.14 -7.96
N GLU A 51 -0.83 11.79 -7.06
CA GLU A 51 -1.88 12.71 -6.60
C GLU A 51 -1.32 13.90 -5.81
N LYS A 52 -0.21 13.71 -5.10
CA LYS A 52 0.47 14.77 -4.36
C LYS A 52 1.27 15.70 -5.27
N GLU A 53 1.90 15.18 -6.32
CA GLU A 53 2.65 15.96 -7.32
C GLU A 53 1.75 16.76 -8.27
N THR A 54 0.49 16.34 -8.44
CA THR A 54 -0.50 17.05 -9.26
C THR A 54 -1.32 18.10 -8.50
N GLN A 55 -1.00 18.39 -7.24
CA GLN A 55 -1.59 19.45 -6.41
C GLN A 55 -0.78 20.75 -6.42
#